data_AF-A0A6B3LY26-F1
#
_entry.id   AF-A0A6B3LY26-F1
#
_cell.length_a   1.000
_cell.length_b   1.000
_cell.length_c   1.000
_cell.angle_alpha   90.00
_cell.angle_beta   90.00
_cell.angle_gamma   90.00
#
_symmetry.space_group_name_H-M   'P 1'
#
loop_
_entity.id
_entity.type
_entity.pdbx_description
1 polymer ?
#
loop_
_entity_poly.entity_id
_entity_poly.type
_entity_poly.pdbx_seq_one_letter_code
_entity_poly.pdbx_strand_id
1 'polypeptide(L)'
;MEEIYPDPEAFNPQRWETIKPTNYEYNPFSTGPRTCIGAAFAMMEIKIVLAMLLQRFRLQYITQNKVDRFGIIVMKPKYGMPMMVYPQDRKFAQGVGGVRGNVREMVKLPE
;
A
#
# COMPACT_ATOMS: atom_id res chain seq x y z
N MET A 1 -14.46 -12.77 5.43
CA MET A 1 -13.38 -11.78 5.25
C MET A 1 -13.23 -10.91 6.49
N GLU A 2 -14.31 -10.28 6.96
CA GLU A 2 -14.31 -9.52 8.24
C GLU A 2 -13.88 -10.34 9.45
N GLU A 3 -14.21 -11.64 9.49
CA GLU A 3 -13.80 -12.57 10.55
C GLU A 3 -12.27 -12.72 10.68
N ILE A 4 -11.53 -12.57 9.57
CA ILE A 4 -10.06 -12.70 9.53
C ILE A 4 -9.41 -11.31 9.51
N TYR A 5 -10.04 -10.35 8.83
CA TYR A 5 -9.56 -8.99 8.61
C TYR A 5 -10.65 -7.99 9.04
N PRO A 6 -10.63 -7.52 10.30
CA PRO A 6 -11.52 -6.45 10.74
C PRO A 6 -11.37 -5.22 9.86
N ASP A 7 -12.46 -4.60 9.41
CA ASP A 7 -12.46 -3.53 8.40
C ASP A 7 -11.55 -3.87 7.20
N PRO A 8 -11.88 -4.89 6.38
CA PRO A 8 -10.97 -5.45 5.39
C PRO A 8 -10.63 -4.47 4.26
N GLU A 9 -11.55 -3.55 3.99
CA GLU A 9 -11.30 -2.45 3.08
C GLU A 9 -10.31 -1.46 3.72
N ALA A 10 -10.21 -1.33 5.04
CA ALA A 10 -9.31 -0.35 5.64
C ALA A 10 -7.80 -0.69 5.49
N PHE A 11 -7.00 0.19 4.88
CA PHE A 11 -5.55 0.29 5.04
C PHE A 11 -5.21 0.65 6.49
N ASN A 12 -4.97 -0.39 7.28
CA ASN A 12 -4.57 -0.30 8.67
C ASN A 12 -3.36 -1.21 8.86
N PRO A 13 -2.11 -0.69 8.76
CA PRO A 13 -0.91 -1.48 8.99
C PRO A 13 -0.81 -2.10 10.39
N GLN A 14 -1.39 -1.46 11.41
CA GLN A 14 -1.35 -1.94 12.80
C GLN A 14 -2.15 -3.25 12.98
N ARG A 15 -3.06 -3.59 12.05
CA ARG A 15 -3.79 -4.88 12.11
C ARG A 15 -2.83 -6.08 12.21
N TRP A 16 -1.67 -6.01 11.55
CA TRP A 16 -0.68 -7.08 11.49
C TRP A 16 0.01 -7.36 12.83
N GLU A 17 -0.15 -6.50 13.83
CA GLU A 17 0.33 -6.73 15.19
C GLU A 17 -0.58 -7.71 15.97
N THR A 18 -1.84 -7.83 15.55
CA THR A 18 -2.88 -8.58 16.27
C THR A 18 -3.36 -9.81 15.50
N ILE A 19 -3.57 -9.68 14.19
CA ILE A 19 -4.02 -10.80 13.36
C ILE A 19 -2.86 -11.72 12.98
N LYS A 20 -3.15 -13.02 12.88
CA LYS A 20 -2.18 -14.04 12.44
C LYS A 20 -2.81 -14.94 11.38
N PRO A 21 -3.12 -14.41 10.18
CA PRO A 21 -3.66 -15.22 9.11
C PRO A 21 -2.66 -16.30 8.72
N THR A 22 -3.18 -17.46 8.37
CA THR A 22 -2.41 -18.55 7.76
C THR A 22 -1.91 -18.13 6.37
N ASN A 23 -0.93 -18.87 5.85
CA ASN A 23 -0.41 -18.66 4.49
C ASN A 23 -1.45 -18.85 3.38
N TYR A 24 -2.64 -19.38 3.69
CA TYR A 24 -3.75 -19.52 2.74
C TYR A 24 -4.76 -18.38 2.85
N GLU A 25 -4.74 -17.65 3.97
CA GLU A 25 -5.60 -16.48 4.20
C GLU A 25 -4.90 -15.16 3.80
N TYR A 26 -3.56 -15.14 3.81
CA TYR A 26 -2.73 -14.06 3.26
C TYR A 26 -1.60 -14.61 2.39
N ASN A 27 -1.77 -14.60 1.06
CA ASN A 27 -0.86 -15.26 0.12
C ASN A 27 -0.35 -14.34 -1.02
N PRO A 28 0.20 -13.14 -0.72
CA PRO A 28 0.66 -12.20 -1.76
C PRO A 28 1.82 -12.74 -2.61
N PHE A 29 2.53 -13.77 -2.12
CA PHE A 29 3.62 -14.46 -2.81
C PHE A 29 3.28 -15.90 -3.17
N SER A 30 1.98 -16.25 -3.22
CA SER A 30 1.48 -17.62 -3.30
C SER A 30 1.86 -18.44 -2.05
N THR A 31 1.62 -19.74 -2.07
CA THR A 31 1.93 -20.68 -0.96
C THR A 31 2.25 -22.08 -1.50
N GLY A 32 2.85 -22.94 -0.67
CA GLY A 32 3.23 -24.31 -1.03
C GLY A 32 4.50 -24.43 -1.90
N PRO A 33 4.70 -25.58 -2.58
CA PRO A 33 5.93 -25.89 -3.33
C PRO A 33 6.23 -24.97 -4.51
N ARG A 34 5.23 -24.21 -4.96
CA ARG A 34 5.32 -23.24 -6.06
C ARG A 34 5.15 -21.80 -5.57
N THR A 35 5.47 -21.55 -4.30
CA THR A 35 5.58 -20.19 -3.76
C THR A 35 6.60 -19.37 -4.55
N CYS A 36 6.45 -18.05 -4.55
CA CYS A 36 7.35 -17.16 -5.26
C CYS A 36 8.79 -17.33 -4.73
N ILE A 37 9.69 -17.82 -5.59
CA ILE A 37 11.11 -17.96 -5.27
C ILE A 37 11.77 -16.62 -4.88
N GLY A 38 11.23 -15.51 -5.39
CA GLY A 38 11.70 -14.15 -5.10
C GLY A 38 11.10 -13.50 -3.85
N ALA A 39 10.25 -14.18 -3.08
CA ALA A 39 9.51 -13.55 -1.97
C ALA A 39 10.43 -12.87 -0.94
N ALA A 40 11.48 -13.56 -0.51
CA ALA A 40 12.43 -13.01 0.46
C ALA A 40 13.21 -11.81 -0.10
N PHE A 41 13.63 -11.90 -1.36
CA PHE A 41 14.33 -10.83 -2.06
C PHE A 41 13.44 -9.59 -2.22
N ALA A 42 12.20 -9.78 -2.71
CA ALA A 42 11.23 -8.70 -2.88
C ALA A 42 10.94 -7.98 -1.55
N MET A 43 10.76 -8.74 -0.45
CA MET A 43 10.55 -8.14 0.86
C MET A 43 11.75 -7.34 1.38
N MET A 44 12.97 -7.79 1.08
CA MET A 44 14.19 -7.05 1.41
C MET A 44 14.24 -5.74 0.60
N GLU A 45 14.07 -5.82 -0.72
CA GLU A 45 14.11 -4.68 -1.63
C GLU A 45 13.06 -3.63 -1.26
N ILE A 46 11.79 -4.05 -1.06
CA ILE A 46 10.69 -3.15 -0.71
C ILE A 46 10.99 -2.40 0.58
N LYS A 47 11.50 -3.08 1.61
CA LYS A 47 11.84 -2.44 2.90
C LYS A 47 12.95 -1.40 2.73
N ILE A 48 14.00 -1.73 1.98
CA ILE A 48 15.13 -0.84 1.74
C ILE A 48 14.68 0.40 0.96
N VAL A 49 14.01 0.20 -0.18
CA VAL A 49 13.54 1.30 -1.03
C VAL A 49 12.56 2.19 -0.27
N LEU A 50 11.60 1.59 0.46
CA LEU A 50 10.64 2.36 1.25
C LEU A 50 11.32 3.18 2.35
N ALA A 51 12.27 2.60 3.10
CA ALA A 51 13.02 3.32 4.12
C ALA A 51 13.82 4.49 3.51
N MET A 52 14.49 4.27 2.38
CA MET A 52 15.24 5.32 1.68
C MET A 52 14.34 6.47 1.20
N LEU A 53 13.18 6.13 0.61
CA LEU A 53 12.21 7.12 0.15
C LEU A 53 11.66 7.94 1.32
N LEU A 54 11.20 7.28 2.39
CA LEU A 54 10.60 7.95 3.56
C LEU A 54 11.61 8.80 4.34
N GLN A 55 12.90 8.47 4.32
CA GLN A 55 13.92 9.30 4.99
C GLN A 55 14.24 10.59 4.22
N ARG A 56 14.12 10.59 2.89
CA ARG A 56 14.64 11.66 2.03
C ARG A 56 13.57 12.50 1.35
N PHE A 57 12.39 11.92 1.12
CA PHE A 57 11.35 12.55 0.33
C PHE A 57 9.99 12.53 1.02
N ARG A 58 9.23 13.61 0.84
CA ARG A 58 7.78 13.63 1.04
C ARG A 58 7.11 13.57 -0.33
N LEU A 59 6.25 12.57 -0.52
CA LEU A 59 5.52 12.35 -1.77
C LEU A 59 4.09 12.87 -1.63
N GLN A 60 3.64 13.64 -2.61
CA GLN A 60 2.30 14.18 -2.67
C GLN A 60 1.63 13.75 -3.97
N TYR A 61 0.51 13.05 -3.88
CA TYR A 61 -0.28 12.71 -5.05
C TYR A 61 -0.88 13.99 -5.66
N ILE A 62 -1.00 14.10 -6.98
CA ILE A 62 -1.37 15.39 -7.61
C ILE A 62 -2.60 15.33 -8.51
N THR A 63 -3.23 14.17 -8.62
CA THR A 63 -4.46 14.02 -9.40
C THR A 63 -5.67 13.83 -8.50
N GLN A 64 -6.83 14.23 -9.01
CA GLN A 64 -8.14 14.00 -8.41
C GLN A 64 -8.76 12.66 -8.87
N ASN A 65 -8.04 11.90 -9.71
CA ASN A 65 -8.51 10.62 -10.20
C ASN A 65 -8.74 9.64 -9.04
N LYS A 66 -9.82 8.86 -9.17
CA LYS A 66 -10.05 7.70 -8.32
C LYS A 66 -8.89 6.72 -8.47
N VAL A 67 -8.23 6.36 -7.37
CA VAL A 67 -7.26 5.27 -7.37
C VAL A 67 -8.02 3.98 -7.64
N ASP A 68 -7.72 3.35 -8.79
CA ASP A 68 -8.37 2.12 -9.27
C ASP A 68 -7.31 1.15 -9.83
N ARG A 69 -7.68 -0.13 -9.94
CA ARG A 69 -6.81 -1.22 -10.36
C ARG A 69 -7.07 -1.66 -11.79
N PHE A 70 -6.00 -2.02 -12.49
CA PHE A 70 -6.04 -2.64 -13.80
C PHE A 70 -5.08 -3.82 -13.80
N GLY A 71 -5.51 -4.97 -14.33
CA GLY A 71 -4.68 -6.15 -14.42
C GLY A 71 -4.98 -6.97 -15.66
N ILE A 72 -3.92 -7.37 -16.37
CA ILE A 72 -3.99 -8.41 -17.41
C ILE A 72 -3.13 -9.59 -16.94
N ILE A 73 -1.86 -9.33 -16.63
CA ILE A 73 -0.93 -10.33 -16.05
C ILE A 73 -0.58 -9.96 -14.60
N VAL A 74 -0.27 -8.69 -14.37
CA VAL A 74 -0.03 -8.12 -13.03
C VAL A 74 -1.02 -6.99 -12.75
N MET A 75 -1.43 -6.87 -11.49
CA MET A 75 -2.27 -5.76 -11.05
C MET A 75 -1.43 -4.49 -10.86
N LYS A 76 -1.90 -3.37 -11.39
CA LYS A 76 -1.28 -2.05 -11.28
C LYS A 76 -2.33 -0.94 -11.14
N PRO A 77 -1.95 0.27 -10.72
CA PRO A 77 -2.85 1.43 -10.77
C PRO A 77 -3.29 1.74 -12.20
N LYS A 78 -4.60 1.79 -12.45
CA LYS A 78 -5.20 2.01 -13.79
C LYS A 78 -4.77 3.33 -14.43
N TYR A 79 -4.69 4.39 -13.63
CA TYR A 79 -4.37 5.75 -14.06
C TYR A 79 -2.95 6.19 -13.69
N GLY A 80 -2.09 5.24 -13.29
CA GLY A 80 -0.79 5.55 -12.70
C GLY A 80 -0.90 6.25 -11.34
N MET A 81 0.24 6.66 -10.80
CA MET A 81 0.33 7.39 -9.53
C MET A 81 1.27 8.60 -9.65
N PRO A 82 0.91 9.65 -10.41
CA PRO A 82 1.76 10.84 -10.51
C PRO A 82 1.88 11.53 -9.14
N MET A 83 3.11 11.85 -8.77
CA MET A 83 3.46 12.43 -7.46
C MET A 83 4.34 13.66 -7.65
N MET A 84 4.14 14.68 -6.82
CA MET A 84 5.14 15.70 -6.53
C MET A 84 6.08 15.21 -5.42
N VAL A 85 7.37 15.42 -5.65
CA VAL A 85 8.44 14.98 -4.76
C VAL A 85 9.04 16.21 -4.10
N TYR A 86 8.98 16.25 -2.77
CA TYR A 86 9.58 17.29 -1.96
C TYR A 86 10.73 16.70 -1.13
N PRO A 87 11.74 17.50 -0.73
CA PRO A 87 12.63 17.13 0.36
C PRO A 87 11.81 16.74 1.61
N GLN A 88 12.29 15.76 2.38
CA GLN A 88 11.58 15.33 3.57
C GLN A 88 11.58 16.41 4.65
N ASP A 89 10.40 17.00 4.89
CA ASP A 89 10.12 18.02 5.89
C ASP A 89 9.20 17.52 7.02
N ARG A 90 8.76 16.25 6.95
CA ARG A 90 7.79 15.58 7.85
C ARG A 90 6.42 16.27 7.93
N LYS A 91 6.09 17.17 6.99
CA LYS A 91 4.81 17.89 6.94
C LYS A 91 3.80 17.14 6.08
N PHE A 92 3.23 16.06 6.62
CA PHE A 92 2.31 15.19 5.87
C PHE A 92 0.88 15.74 5.72
N ALA A 93 0.52 16.81 6.44
CA ALA A 93 -0.83 17.38 6.48
C ALA A 93 -1.32 18.02 5.16
N GLN A 94 -0.44 18.28 4.19
CA GLN A 94 -0.76 19.13 3.02
C GLN A 94 -0.77 18.40 1.67
N GLY A 95 -0.82 17.07 1.70
CA GLY A 95 -0.81 16.25 0.51
C GLY A 95 -2.22 15.96 -0.03
N VAL A 96 -2.65 16.75 -1.01
CA VAL A 96 -3.82 16.55 -1.90
C VAL A 96 -5.22 16.74 -1.31
N GLY A 97 -5.94 17.71 -1.92
CA GLY A 97 -7.40 17.69 -2.00
C GLY A 97 -7.84 16.30 -2.44
N GLY A 98 -8.70 15.72 -1.65
CA GLY A 98 -8.48 14.35 -1.28
C GLY A 98 -8.14 13.24 -2.28
N VAL A 99 -7.25 12.30 -1.94
CA VAL A 99 -7.09 10.95 -2.55
C VAL A 99 -8.45 10.23 -2.72
N ARG A 100 -9.30 10.60 -3.68
CA ARG A 100 -10.63 10.00 -3.86
C ARG A 100 -10.48 8.60 -4.46
N GLY A 101 -11.48 7.76 -4.26
CA GLY A 101 -11.48 6.36 -4.68
C GLY A 101 -11.52 5.37 -3.52
N ASN A 102 -11.44 4.08 -3.84
CA ASN A 102 -11.55 3.03 -2.83
C ASN A 102 -10.52 3.27 -1.73
N VAL A 103 -9.32 3.74 -2.04
CA VAL A 103 -8.29 4.12 -1.04
C VAL A 103 -8.80 5.09 0.05
N ARG A 104 -9.77 5.98 -0.20
CA ARG A 104 -10.37 6.84 0.83
C ARG A 104 -11.54 6.27 1.60
N GLU A 105 -12.29 5.35 0.99
CA GLU A 105 -13.23 4.49 1.71
C GLU A 105 -12.46 3.45 2.57
N MET A 106 -11.20 3.25 2.23
CA MET A 106 -10.24 2.32 2.82
C MET A 106 -9.23 3.00 3.76
N VAL A 107 -9.13 4.32 3.95
CA VAL A 107 -8.12 4.88 4.87
C VAL A 107 -8.73 5.97 5.72
N LYS A 108 -8.91 5.72 7.03
CA LYS A 108 -9.08 6.78 8.02
C LYS A 108 -7.73 7.45 8.23
N LEU A 109 -7.47 8.54 7.51
CA LEU A 109 -6.32 9.39 7.80
C LEU A 109 -6.65 10.20 9.07
N PRO A 110 -5.74 10.27 10.06
CA PRO A 110 -5.91 11.21 11.17
C PRO A 110 -5.95 12.64 10.61
N GLU A 111 -6.86 13.46 11.17
CA GLU A 111 -6.90 14.90 10.93
C GLU A 111 -5.60 15.60 11.33
#